data_AF-A0ABD5W747-F1
#
_entry.id   AF-A0ABD5W747-F1
#
_cell.length_a   1.000
_cell.length_b   1.000
_cell.length_c   1.000
_cell.angle_alpha   90.00
_cell.angle_beta   90.00
_cell.angle_gamma   90.00
#
_symmetry.space_group_name_H-M   'P 1'
#
loop_
_entity.id
_entity.type
_entity.pdbx_description
1 polymer ?
#
loop_
_entity_poly.entity_id
_entity_poly.type
_entity_poly.pdbx_seq_one_letter_code
_entity_poly.pdbx_strand_id
1 'polypeptide(L)'
;MENNILVGTHLSAIELHSGTLGHWPPKGGIRDVTVRNNTIRRPGLGLLAGYAPFGILVHHEAPGGNSTESHPNEDITIVDNDIETSAGAGIELSDAKDVIVERNDLRDLNRLDYSNSGFGFRISNLSGVTLSENTVTGTSEALSGFGFRTDSEEISLSNNELRIDGERTPARLLQWEPVTLEFSRTVTVGDRQLAFSCFDLRLFDHDGDVIREVSVGETEDGVLFGEGVDGQEQADGKTWRWLGPEDKISVVKFFDTELADATTLEMRGYPIEDGISATVRVGGETTDQISWDTKETQTYRLSISDI
;
A
#
# COMPACT_ATOMS: atom_id res chain seq x y z
N MET A 1 -26.89 1.93 11.30
CA MET A 1 -26.86 0.53 11.78
C MET A 1 -26.25 0.51 13.17
N GLU A 2 -26.93 -0.09 14.15
CA GLU A 2 -26.45 -0.03 15.54
C GLU A 2 -26.74 -1.27 16.38
N ASN A 3 -25.87 -1.55 17.36
CA ASN A 3 -26.07 -2.56 18.40
C ASN A 3 -26.24 -4.00 17.87
N ASN A 4 -25.51 -4.37 16.82
CA ASN A 4 -25.58 -5.70 16.21
C ASN A 4 -24.40 -6.58 16.62
N ILE A 5 -24.64 -7.89 16.62
CA ILE A 5 -23.58 -8.91 16.71
C ILE A 5 -23.56 -9.64 15.36
N LEU A 6 -22.46 -9.51 14.63
CA LEU A 6 -22.27 -10.10 13.31
C LEU A 6 -21.12 -11.10 13.38
N VAL A 7 -21.34 -12.34 12.95
CA VAL A 7 -20.36 -13.43 13.10
C VAL A 7 -20.27 -14.27 11.83
N GLY A 8 -19.06 -14.47 11.31
CA GLY A 8 -18.75 -15.52 10.34
C GLY A 8 -19.28 -15.28 8.92
N THR A 9 -19.22 -14.04 8.43
CA THR A 9 -19.60 -13.71 7.05
C THR A 9 -18.55 -14.20 6.04
N HIS A 10 -18.98 -14.39 4.78
CA HIS A 10 -18.08 -14.74 3.66
C HIS A 10 -17.33 -13.54 3.07
N LEU A 11 -17.93 -12.36 3.19
CA LEU A 11 -17.42 -11.06 2.74
C LEU A 11 -17.37 -10.12 3.95
N SER A 12 -17.37 -8.82 3.70
CA SER A 12 -17.53 -7.81 4.73
C SER A 12 -18.77 -8.04 5.60
N ALA A 13 -18.64 -7.80 6.91
CA ALA A 13 -19.80 -7.93 7.81
C ALA A 13 -20.80 -6.80 7.63
N ILE A 14 -20.30 -5.58 7.38
CA ILE A 14 -21.09 -4.41 7.01
C ILE A 14 -20.51 -3.85 5.72
N GLU A 15 -21.36 -3.65 4.72
CA GLU A 15 -20.97 -3.10 3.43
C GLU A 15 -21.87 -1.91 3.08
N LEU A 16 -21.25 -0.74 2.92
CA LEU A 16 -21.84 0.48 2.38
C LEU A 16 -21.37 0.61 0.92
N HIS A 17 -22.16 0.03 0.01
CA HIS A 17 -21.86 -0.08 -1.41
C HIS A 17 -22.75 0.87 -2.24
N SER A 18 -22.13 1.78 -2.99
CA SER A 18 -22.80 2.51 -4.08
C SER A 18 -22.21 2.17 -5.46
N GLY A 19 -22.99 2.34 -6.53
CA GLY A 19 -22.55 1.90 -7.86
C GLY A 19 -22.86 0.43 -8.14
N THR A 20 -22.59 0.00 -9.38
CA THR A 20 -22.92 -1.37 -9.85
C THR A 20 -22.03 -1.85 -11.00
N LEU A 21 -20.89 -1.20 -11.24
CA LEU A 21 -20.05 -1.44 -12.42
C LEU A 21 -20.77 -1.29 -13.77
N GLY A 22 -21.92 -0.59 -13.78
CA GLY A 22 -22.76 -0.42 -14.97
C GLY A 22 -23.71 -1.59 -15.25
N HIS A 23 -23.80 -2.59 -14.38
CA HIS A 23 -24.78 -3.67 -14.50
C HIS A 23 -26.22 -3.18 -14.32
N TRP A 24 -26.42 -2.12 -13.53
CA TRP A 24 -27.73 -1.54 -13.27
C TRP A 24 -27.68 -0.01 -13.30
N PRO A 25 -28.83 0.66 -13.48
CA PRO A 25 -28.90 2.11 -13.35
C PRO A 25 -28.35 2.55 -11.98
N PRO A 26 -27.44 3.56 -11.93
CA PRO A 26 -26.83 4.01 -10.68
C PRO A 26 -27.91 4.59 -9.76
N LYS A 27 -27.86 4.21 -8.48
CA LYS A 27 -28.82 4.66 -7.46
C LYS A 27 -28.36 5.89 -6.68
N GLY A 28 -27.23 6.49 -7.06
CA GLY A 28 -26.55 7.55 -6.32
C GLY A 28 -25.64 7.00 -5.23
N GLY A 29 -24.91 7.90 -4.56
CA GLY A 29 -24.02 7.57 -3.46
C GLY A 29 -24.71 7.52 -2.10
N ILE A 30 -23.99 6.97 -1.12
CA ILE A 30 -24.48 6.81 0.26
C ILE A 30 -24.29 8.11 1.03
N ARG A 31 -25.28 8.52 1.81
CA ARG A 31 -25.31 9.79 2.53
C ARG A 31 -25.89 9.63 3.92
N ASP A 32 -25.34 10.35 4.90
CA ASP A 32 -25.87 10.45 6.27
C ASP A 32 -26.07 9.06 6.91
N VAL A 33 -24.98 8.30 6.98
CA VAL A 33 -24.99 6.94 7.53
C VAL A 33 -24.10 6.85 8.76
N THR A 34 -24.68 6.38 9.86
CA THR A 34 -23.95 6.01 11.06
C THR A 34 -23.92 4.50 11.25
N VAL A 35 -22.73 3.92 11.44
CA VAL A 35 -22.47 2.54 11.86
C VAL A 35 -21.85 2.56 13.24
N ARG A 36 -22.61 2.13 14.27
CA ARG A 36 -22.15 2.27 15.66
C ARG A 36 -22.42 1.09 16.58
N ASN A 37 -21.59 0.91 17.61
CA ASN A 37 -21.82 -0.08 18.67
C ASN A 37 -22.04 -1.50 18.14
N ASN A 38 -21.36 -1.91 17.06
CA ASN A 38 -21.47 -3.27 16.55
C ASN A 38 -20.29 -4.12 17.05
N THR A 39 -20.56 -5.39 17.34
CA THR A 39 -19.53 -6.41 17.57
C THR A 39 -19.45 -7.28 16.32
N ILE A 40 -18.30 -7.26 15.65
CA ILE A 40 -18.05 -7.94 14.40
C ILE A 40 -16.95 -8.98 14.62
N ARG A 41 -17.25 -10.25 14.35
CA ARG A 41 -16.31 -11.35 14.56
C ARG A 41 -16.16 -12.16 13.29
N ARG A 42 -14.92 -12.49 12.95
CA ARG A 42 -14.62 -13.42 11.85
C ARG A 42 -15.22 -13.03 10.49
N PRO A 43 -15.24 -11.73 10.10
CA PRO A 43 -15.64 -11.37 8.74
C PRO A 43 -14.67 -12.02 7.74
N GLY A 44 -15.24 -12.60 6.68
CA GLY A 44 -14.52 -13.36 5.66
C GLY A 44 -13.95 -14.70 6.07
N LEU A 45 -14.09 -15.12 7.33
CA LEU A 45 -13.61 -16.42 7.81
C LEU A 45 -14.74 -17.45 7.95
N GLY A 46 -15.70 -17.36 7.02
CA GLY A 46 -16.69 -18.40 6.73
C GLY A 46 -16.09 -19.56 5.92
N LEU A 47 -16.92 -20.22 5.10
CA LEU A 47 -16.49 -21.37 4.27
C LEU A 47 -15.60 -20.98 3.08
N LEU A 48 -15.87 -19.81 2.50
CA LEU A 48 -15.17 -19.22 1.35
C LEU A 48 -14.99 -17.73 1.66
N ALA A 49 -13.76 -17.23 1.60
CA ALA A 49 -13.46 -15.82 1.71
C ALA A 49 -13.52 -15.18 0.32
N GLY A 50 -14.28 -14.10 0.15
CA GLY A 50 -14.30 -13.35 -1.11
C GLY A 50 -13.21 -12.28 -1.19
N TYR A 51 -13.34 -11.37 -2.16
CA TYR A 51 -12.32 -10.37 -2.52
C TYR A 51 -12.20 -9.20 -1.54
N ALA A 52 -13.19 -8.98 -0.68
CA ALA A 52 -13.23 -7.87 0.28
C ALA A 52 -13.78 -8.34 1.64
N PRO A 53 -12.99 -9.06 2.45
CA PRO A 53 -13.43 -9.63 3.72
C PRO A 53 -13.14 -8.71 4.92
N PHE A 54 -13.68 -7.49 4.92
CA PHE A 54 -13.39 -6.50 5.96
C PHE A 54 -14.43 -6.53 7.08
N GLY A 55 -14.11 -5.96 8.25
CA GLY A 55 -15.16 -5.75 9.25
C GLY A 55 -16.24 -4.82 8.71
N ILE A 56 -15.83 -3.65 8.23
CA ILE A 56 -16.69 -2.66 7.59
C ILE A 56 -16.05 -2.22 6.27
N LEU A 57 -16.82 -2.22 5.19
CA LEU A 57 -16.40 -1.73 3.87
C LEU A 57 -17.30 -0.57 3.43
N VAL A 58 -16.68 0.54 3.03
CA VAL A 58 -17.33 1.63 2.28
C VAL A 58 -16.65 1.71 0.92
N HIS A 59 -17.41 1.61 -0.16
CA HIS A 59 -16.83 1.69 -1.51
C HIS A 59 -17.82 2.14 -2.58
N HIS A 60 -17.27 2.49 -3.75
CA HIS A 60 -18.03 2.82 -4.94
C HIS A 60 -17.58 2.01 -6.16
N GLU A 61 -18.53 1.31 -6.78
CA GLU A 61 -18.31 0.59 -8.03
C GLU A 61 -18.74 1.43 -9.25
N ALA A 62 -17.82 2.27 -9.73
CA ALA A 62 -18.03 3.06 -10.93
C ALA A 62 -18.14 2.18 -12.19
N PRO A 63 -19.07 2.46 -13.12
CA PRO A 63 -19.03 1.87 -14.46
C PRO A 63 -17.69 2.22 -15.13
N GLY A 64 -17.09 1.26 -15.84
CA GLY A 64 -15.75 1.42 -16.43
C GLY A 64 -15.58 2.72 -17.19
N GLY A 65 -14.52 3.47 -16.85
CA GLY A 65 -14.17 4.76 -17.48
C GLY A 65 -14.77 6.00 -16.81
N ASN A 66 -15.54 5.87 -15.73
CA ASN A 66 -16.01 7.01 -14.95
C ASN A 66 -15.06 7.32 -13.79
N SER A 67 -14.84 8.62 -13.56
CA SER A 67 -14.05 9.12 -12.44
C SER A 67 -14.77 8.89 -11.11
N THR A 68 -14.02 8.48 -10.09
CA THR A 68 -14.47 8.44 -8.69
C THR A 68 -14.03 9.67 -7.90
N GLU A 69 -13.38 10.66 -8.53
CA GLU A 69 -12.91 11.91 -7.92
C GLU A 69 -14.05 12.73 -7.27
N SER A 70 -15.31 12.44 -7.61
CA SER A 70 -16.45 13.15 -7.02
C SER A 70 -16.81 12.71 -5.59
N HIS A 71 -16.11 11.72 -5.02
CA HIS A 71 -16.39 11.13 -3.71
C HIS A 71 -17.89 10.86 -3.49
N PRO A 72 -18.47 9.91 -4.26
CA PRO A 72 -19.92 9.72 -4.31
C PRO A 72 -20.56 9.45 -2.95
N ASN A 73 -19.84 8.84 -2.01
CA ASN A 73 -20.30 8.59 -0.65
C ASN A 73 -19.94 9.77 0.27
N GLU A 74 -20.86 10.24 1.12
CA GLU A 74 -20.63 11.41 1.98
C GLU A 74 -21.29 11.28 3.37
N ASP A 75 -20.79 12.01 4.36
CA ASP A 75 -21.35 12.10 5.71
C ASP A 75 -21.50 10.71 6.37
N ILE A 76 -20.38 9.99 6.47
CA ILE A 76 -20.36 8.63 7.04
C ILE A 76 -19.66 8.66 8.41
N THR A 77 -20.33 8.12 9.43
CA THR A 77 -19.77 7.97 10.77
C THR A 77 -19.66 6.50 11.15
N ILE A 78 -18.46 6.05 11.54
CA ILE A 78 -18.16 4.70 12.03
C ILE A 78 -17.58 4.80 13.43
N VAL A 79 -18.36 4.41 14.44
CA VAL A 79 -18.01 4.76 15.82
C VAL A 79 -18.31 3.66 16.83
N ASP A 80 -17.42 3.47 17.81
CA ASP A 80 -17.63 2.54 18.93
C ASP A 80 -17.87 1.07 18.47
N ASN A 81 -17.24 0.62 17.37
CA ASN A 81 -17.34 -0.78 16.93
C ASN A 81 -16.17 -1.63 17.44
N ASP A 82 -16.46 -2.89 17.80
CA ASP A 82 -15.46 -3.92 18.18
C ASP A 82 -15.34 -4.93 17.04
N ILE A 83 -14.18 -4.99 16.38
CA ILE A 83 -13.92 -5.84 15.21
C ILE A 83 -12.76 -6.77 15.52
N GLU A 84 -13.00 -8.08 15.47
CA GLU A 84 -11.98 -9.09 15.77
C GLU A 84 -11.91 -10.26 14.79
N THR A 85 -10.70 -10.81 14.65
CA THR A 85 -10.42 -12.02 13.89
C THR A 85 -10.83 -11.86 12.41
N SER A 86 -10.51 -10.72 11.80
CA SER A 86 -10.89 -10.41 10.40
C SER A 86 -9.99 -11.13 9.40
N ALA A 87 -10.55 -11.61 8.28
CA ALA A 87 -9.71 -12.19 7.22
C ALA A 87 -8.78 -11.14 6.61
N GLY A 88 -9.26 -9.90 6.43
CA GLY A 88 -8.45 -8.76 5.97
C GLY A 88 -8.35 -7.67 7.04
N ALA A 89 -8.27 -6.42 6.58
CA ALA A 89 -8.31 -5.24 7.45
C ALA A 89 -9.61 -5.15 8.27
N GLY A 90 -9.59 -4.33 9.31
CA GLY A 90 -10.77 -4.08 10.14
C GLY A 90 -11.78 -3.21 9.41
N ILE A 91 -11.31 -2.07 8.87
CA ILE A 91 -12.16 -1.09 8.19
C ILE A 91 -11.49 -0.68 6.87
N GLU A 92 -12.23 -0.78 5.76
CA GLU A 92 -11.82 -0.27 4.46
C GLU A 92 -12.78 0.81 3.97
N LEU A 93 -12.23 1.93 3.53
CA LEU A 93 -12.97 3.11 3.10
C LEU A 93 -12.45 3.57 1.74
N SER A 94 -13.36 3.73 0.78
CA SER A 94 -13.04 4.25 -0.53
C SER A 94 -14.13 5.14 -1.11
N ASP A 95 -13.70 6.09 -1.95
CA ASP A 95 -14.56 6.95 -2.76
C ASP A 95 -15.61 7.71 -1.93
N ALA A 96 -15.16 8.28 -0.81
CA ALA A 96 -16.01 8.96 0.15
C ALA A 96 -15.43 10.28 0.65
N LYS A 97 -16.28 11.19 1.12
CA LYS A 97 -15.87 12.42 1.79
C LYS A 97 -16.59 12.62 3.11
N ASP A 98 -16.05 13.48 3.96
CA ASP A 98 -16.64 13.83 5.25
C ASP A 98 -16.89 12.57 6.11
N VAL A 99 -15.82 11.77 6.29
CA VAL A 99 -15.88 10.50 7.00
C VAL A 99 -15.28 10.62 8.40
N ILE A 100 -16.03 10.20 9.40
CA ILE A 100 -15.64 10.21 10.81
C ILE A 100 -15.51 8.77 11.30
N VAL A 101 -14.34 8.40 11.79
CA VAL A 101 -14.05 7.07 12.33
C VAL A 101 -13.49 7.21 13.74
N GLU A 102 -14.30 6.89 14.75
CA GLU A 102 -13.90 7.14 16.14
C GLU A 102 -14.07 5.94 17.06
N ARG A 103 -13.16 5.79 18.04
CA ARG A 103 -13.33 4.85 19.17
C ARG A 103 -13.63 3.41 18.74
N ASN A 104 -13.11 2.97 17.60
CA ASN A 104 -13.22 1.57 17.18
C ASN A 104 -12.05 0.77 17.76
N ASP A 105 -12.33 -0.46 18.21
CA ASP A 105 -11.33 -1.43 18.66
C ASP A 105 -11.18 -2.52 17.60
N LEU A 106 -9.99 -2.63 17.00
CA LEU A 106 -9.68 -3.56 15.93
C LEU A 106 -8.56 -4.51 16.37
N ARG A 107 -8.82 -5.83 16.39
CA ARG A 107 -7.83 -6.82 16.86
C ARG A 107 -7.79 -8.12 16.08
N ASP A 108 -6.62 -8.79 16.08
CA ASP A 108 -6.42 -10.09 15.43
C ASP A 108 -6.85 -10.08 13.94
N LEU A 109 -6.45 -9.05 13.21
CA LEU A 109 -6.83 -8.82 11.80
C LEU A 109 -5.93 -9.60 10.83
N ASN A 110 -6.23 -9.51 9.53
CA ASN A 110 -5.40 -10.03 8.44
C ASN A 110 -5.07 -11.52 8.58
N ARG A 111 -6.07 -12.34 8.93
CA ARG A 111 -5.89 -13.78 9.10
C ARG A 111 -5.64 -14.54 7.80
N LEU A 112 -5.85 -13.90 6.66
CA LEU A 112 -5.54 -14.39 5.32
C LEU A 112 -4.68 -13.37 4.58
N ASP A 113 -3.84 -13.87 3.68
CA ASP A 113 -2.96 -13.07 2.85
C ASP A 113 -3.72 -12.46 1.67
N TYR A 114 -3.78 -11.14 1.64
CA TYR A 114 -4.42 -10.34 0.59
C TYR A 114 -3.44 -9.24 0.16
N SER A 115 -3.55 -8.78 -1.09
CA SER A 115 -2.73 -7.65 -1.56
C SER A 115 -2.89 -6.43 -0.66
N ASN A 116 -1.78 -5.87 -0.15
CA ASN A 116 -1.77 -4.78 0.83
C ASN A 116 -2.49 -5.10 2.14
N SER A 117 -2.48 -6.36 2.58
CA SER A 117 -2.87 -6.75 3.95
C SER A 117 -1.87 -6.22 4.98
N GLY A 118 -2.20 -6.41 6.26
CA GLY A 118 -1.30 -6.02 7.35
C GLY A 118 -1.67 -4.70 8.02
N PHE A 119 -2.86 -4.16 7.76
CA PHE A 119 -3.27 -2.86 8.30
C PHE A 119 -4.61 -2.95 9.04
N GLY A 120 -4.79 -2.08 10.03
CA GLY A 120 -6.08 -1.90 10.70
C GLY A 120 -7.09 -1.21 9.79
N PHE A 121 -6.64 -0.13 9.15
CA PHE A 121 -7.41 0.71 8.24
C PHE A 121 -6.83 0.69 6.83
N ARG A 122 -7.69 0.60 5.82
CA ARG A 122 -7.34 0.89 4.42
C ARG A 122 -8.19 2.04 3.94
N ILE A 123 -7.56 3.11 3.47
CA ILE A 123 -8.28 4.28 2.96
C ILE A 123 -7.79 4.63 1.56
N SER A 124 -8.71 4.92 0.64
CA SER A 124 -8.38 5.27 -0.73
C SER A 124 -9.35 6.31 -1.30
N ASN A 125 -8.86 7.29 -2.04
CA ASN A 125 -9.72 8.30 -2.68
C ASN A 125 -10.73 8.94 -1.70
N LEU A 126 -10.22 9.44 -0.57
CA LEU A 126 -11.03 10.11 0.44
C LEU A 126 -10.67 11.60 0.58
N SER A 127 -11.68 12.41 0.94
CA SER A 127 -11.50 13.83 1.30
C SER A 127 -12.19 14.14 2.62
N GLY A 128 -11.52 14.87 3.52
CA GLY A 128 -12.11 15.30 4.79
C GLY A 128 -12.38 14.13 5.74
N VAL A 129 -11.33 13.46 6.18
CA VAL A 129 -11.42 12.23 6.99
C VAL A 129 -10.84 12.45 8.38
N THR A 130 -11.58 12.05 9.41
CA THR A 130 -11.10 12.06 10.79
C THR A 130 -11.01 10.63 11.33
N LEU A 131 -9.82 10.20 11.73
CA LEU A 131 -9.64 8.99 12.56
C LEU A 131 -9.22 9.45 13.96
N SER A 132 -10.07 9.23 14.96
CA SER A 132 -9.79 9.63 16.34
C SER A 132 -10.03 8.49 17.34
N GLU A 133 -9.17 8.37 18.35
CA GLU A 133 -9.38 7.46 19.48
C GLU A 133 -9.55 5.97 19.10
N ASN A 134 -9.11 5.56 17.90
CA ASN A 134 -9.18 4.17 17.47
C ASN A 134 -8.01 3.37 18.03
N THR A 135 -8.25 2.10 18.35
CA THR A 135 -7.23 1.17 18.80
C THR A 135 -7.07 0.05 17.78
N VAL A 136 -5.83 -0.22 17.36
CA VAL A 136 -5.48 -1.37 16.53
C VAL A 136 -4.44 -2.21 17.26
N THR A 137 -4.74 -3.49 17.47
CA THR A 137 -3.85 -4.44 18.16
C THR A 137 -3.63 -5.71 17.34
N GLY A 138 -2.37 -6.13 17.20
CA GLY A 138 -2.03 -7.36 16.47
C GLY A 138 -0.64 -7.88 16.79
N THR A 139 -0.21 -8.88 16.03
CA THR A 139 1.15 -9.42 16.05
C THR A 139 1.94 -8.94 14.83
N SER A 140 3.26 -8.92 14.91
CA SER A 140 4.12 -8.57 13.76
C SER A 140 3.95 -9.51 12.57
N GLU A 141 3.48 -10.74 12.80
CA GLU A 141 3.15 -11.70 11.73
C GLU A 141 1.94 -11.28 10.88
N ALA A 142 1.01 -10.49 11.42
CA ALA A 142 -0.27 -10.17 10.77
C ALA A 142 -0.55 -8.66 10.65
N LEU A 143 0.24 -7.81 11.31
CA LEU A 143 0.01 -6.37 11.36
C LEU A 143 1.33 -5.62 11.14
N SER A 144 1.40 -4.91 10.02
CA SER A 144 2.48 -4.03 9.61
C SER A 144 2.28 -2.59 10.09
N GLY A 145 1.04 -2.15 10.29
CA GLY A 145 0.78 -0.78 10.72
C GLY A 145 -0.67 -0.45 11.08
N PHE A 146 -0.89 0.79 11.52
CA PHE A 146 -2.21 1.28 11.92
C PHE A 146 -3.14 1.38 10.72
N GLY A 147 -2.70 2.04 9.65
CA GLY A 147 -3.43 2.06 8.40
C GLY A 147 -2.57 2.37 7.20
N PHE A 148 -3.16 2.17 6.02
CA PHE A 148 -2.56 2.45 4.73
C PHE A 148 -3.47 3.41 3.94
N ARG A 149 -2.89 4.40 3.27
CA ARG A 149 -3.61 5.41 2.48
C ARG A 149 -3.14 5.47 1.03
N THR A 150 -4.05 5.85 0.14
CA THR A 150 -3.76 6.18 -1.26
C THR A 150 -4.72 7.26 -1.75
N ASP A 151 -4.23 8.21 -2.55
CA ASP A 151 -5.05 9.26 -3.18
C ASP A 151 -6.04 9.95 -2.23
N SER A 152 -5.64 10.20 -0.99
CA SER A 152 -6.53 10.74 0.05
C SER A 152 -5.98 12.03 0.65
N GLU A 153 -6.85 13.00 0.85
CA GLU A 153 -6.54 14.35 1.30
C GLU A 153 -7.35 14.77 2.53
N GLU A 154 -6.90 15.86 3.18
CA GLU A 154 -7.55 16.44 4.37
C GLU A 154 -7.79 15.41 5.50
N ILE A 155 -6.77 14.60 5.80
CA ILE A 155 -6.83 13.58 6.84
C ILE A 155 -6.40 14.16 8.20
N SER A 156 -7.21 13.92 9.23
CA SER A 156 -6.91 14.23 10.62
C SER A 156 -6.78 12.95 11.45
N LEU A 157 -5.66 12.83 12.16
CA LEU A 157 -5.39 11.74 13.10
C LEU A 157 -5.24 12.31 14.51
N SER A 158 -5.97 11.77 15.49
CA SER A 158 -5.82 12.18 16.89
C SER A 158 -6.06 11.04 17.87
N ASN A 159 -5.22 10.93 18.91
CA ASN A 159 -5.39 9.97 20.01
C ASN A 159 -5.56 8.50 19.58
N ASN A 160 -5.10 8.11 18.40
CA ASN A 160 -5.14 6.72 17.95
C ASN A 160 -4.01 5.91 18.60
N GLU A 161 -4.27 4.64 18.86
CA GLU A 161 -3.32 3.70 19.46
C GLU A 161 -3.07 2.52 18.52
N LEU A 162 -1.79 2.21 18.30
CA LEU A 162 -1.34 1.00 17.62
C LEU A 162 -0.49 0.18 18.58
N ARG A 163 -0.81 -1.11 18.70
CA ARG A 163 -0.02 -2.08 19.43
C ARG A 163 0.35 -3.28 18.57
N ILE A 164 1.64 -3.56 18.46
CA ILE A 164 2.17 -4.73 17.76
C ILE A 164 2.98 -5.52 18.79
N ASP A 165 2.63 -6.79 18.97
CA ASP A 165 3.25 -7.68 19.98
C ASP A 165 3.22 -7.12 21.41
N GLY A 166 2.20 -6.32 21.72
CA GLY A 166 2.00 -5.67 23.02
C GLY A 166 2.71 -4.32 23.17
N GLU A 167 3.68 -4.02 22.32
CA GLU A 167 4.43 -2.76 22.31
C GLU A 167 3.65 -1.65 21.61
N ARG A 168 3.80 -0.42 22.10
CA ARG A 168 3.17 0.76 21.48
C ARG A 168 4.00 1.26 20.32
N THR A 169 3.36 1.41 19.17
CA THR A 169 3.97 1.92 17.93
C THR A 169 3.22 3.18 17.49
N PRO A 170 3.87 4.15 16.80
CA PRO A 170 3.16 5.30 16.25
C PRO A 170 1.98 4.90 15.36
N ALA A 171 0.78 5.39 15.68
CA ALA A 171 -0.41 5.18 14.88
C ALA A 171 -0.41 6.16 13.67
N ARG A 172 0.19 5.72 12.56
CA ARG A 172 0.31 6.49 11.32
C ARG A 172 -0.41 5.79 10.16
N LEU A 173 -0.81 6.59 9.18
CA LEU A 173 -1.24 6.07 7.88
C LEU A 173 -0.03 6.05 6.95
N LEU A 174 0.42 4.86 6.59
CA LEU A 174 1.52 4.68 5.64
C LEU A 174 1.02 4.89 4.22
N GLN A 175 1.91 5.31 3.32
CA GLN A 175 1.64 5.30 1.89
C GLN A 175 2.86 4.83 1.11
N TRP A 176 2.63 4.37 -0.11
CA TRP A 176 3.71 4.10 -1.04
C TRP A 176 4.27 5.42 -1.60
N GLU A 177 5.56 5.64 -1.42
CA GLU A 177 6.28 6.76 -1.99
C GLU A 177 7.24 6.25 -3.09
N PRO A 178 7.19 6.80 -4.32
CA PRO A 178 7.94 6.28 -5.45
C PRO A 178 9.39 6.76 -5.49
N VAL A 179 10.30 5.82 -5.73
CA VAL A 179 11.64 6.05 -6.29
C VAL A 179 11.59 5.71 -7.77
N THR A 180 11.77 6.73 -8.60
CA THR A 180 11.70 6.62 -10.06
C THR A 180 13.10 6.60 -10.66
N LEU A 181 13.35 5.64 -11.54
CA LEU A 181 14.56 5.52 -12.34
C LEU A 181 14.23 5.85 -13.80
N GLU A 182 14.75 6.98 -14.26
CA GLU A 182 14.61 7.45 -15.65
C GLU A 182 15.90 7.14 -16.41
N PHE A 183 15.88 6.10 -17.23
CA PHE A 183 17.06 5.61 -17.95
C PHE A 183 17.33 6.47 -19.21
N SER A 184 18.61 6.75 -19.51
CA SER A 184 18.97 7.48 -20.73
C SER A 184 18.62 6.70 -22.01
N ARG A 185 18.75 5.37 -21.95
CA ARG A 185 18.41 4.44 -23.04
C ARG A 185 18.07 3.06 -22.51
N THR A 186 17.40 2.30 -23.37
CA THR A 186 17.10 0.88 -23.21
C THR A 186 17.60 0.12 -24.43
N VAL A 187 17.75 -1.20 -24.28
CA VAL A 187 18.25 -2.10 -25.31
C VAL A 187 17.23 -3.19 -25.55
N THR A 188 17.00 -3.49 -26.82
CA THR A 188 16.09 -4.56 -27.23
C THR A 188 16.74 -5.92 -27.01
N VAL A 189 16.16 -6.72 -26.13
CA VAL A 189 16.56 -8.12 -25.87
C VAL A 189 15.34 -9.00 -26.11
N GLY A 190 15.36 -9.74 -27.22
CA GLY A 190 14.18 -10.46 -27.67
C GLY A 190 13.09 -9.49 -28.11
N ASP A 191 11.94 -9.54 -27.43
CA ASP A 191 10.77 -8.70 -27.64
C ASP A 191 10.63 -7.56 -26.60
N ARG A 192 11.61 -7.39 -25.70
CA ARG A 192 11.55 -6.42 -24.61
C ARG A 192 12.60 -5.33 -24.75
N GLN A 193 12.28 -4.14 -24.24
CA GLN A 193 13.24 -3.08 -23.98
C GLN A 193 13.67 -3.20 -22.51
N LEU A 194 14.97 -3.25 -22.25
CA LEU A 194 15.54 -3.41 -20.92
C LEU A 194 16.67 -2.39 -20.71
N ALA A 195 16.90 -1.96 -19.48
CA ALA A 195 18.06 -1.14 -19.11
C ALA A 195 18.92 -1.79 -18.03
N PHE A 196 18.30 -2.41 -17.01
CA PHE A 196 19.02 -2.89 -15.84
C PHE A 196 18.41 -4.19 -15.27
N SER A 197 19.27 -5.11 -14.83
CA SER A 197 18.90 -6.31 -14.08
C SER A 197 19.08 -6.05 -12.59
N CYS A 198 18.00 -6.03 -11.82
CA CYS A 198 18.04 -5.78 -10.38
C CYS A 198 17.95 -7.08 -9.57
N PHE A 199 18.89 -7.28 -8.65
CA PHE A 199 18.95 -8.43 -7.74
C PHE A 199 18.55 -8.07 -6.32
N ASP A 200 19.09 -6.97 -5.80
CA ASP A 200 18.90 -6.58 -4.41
C ASP A 200 18.70 -5.06 -4.31
N LEU A 201 17.90 -4.64 -3.34
CA LEU A 201 17.72 -3.24 -2.95
C LEU A 201 17.95 -3.11 -1.44
N ARG A 202 18.62 -2.05 -1.01
CA ARG A 202 18.73 -1.68 0.40
C ARG A 202 18.55 -0.19 0.62
N LEU A 203 17.76 0.19 1.61
CA LEU A 203 17.68 1.57 2.09
C LEU A 203 18.57 1.73 3.32
N PHE A 204 19.33 2.81 3.35
CA PHE A 204 20.16 3.19 4.48
C PHE A 204 19.78 4.58 4.98
N ASP A 205 19.83 4.77 6.30
CA ASP A 205 19.70 6.08 6.93
C ASP A 205 20.99 6.91 6.80
N HIS A 206 21.02 8.07 7.47
CA HIS A 206 22.19 8.96 7.48
C HIS A 206 23.41 8.41 8.24
N ASP A 207 23.21 7.47 9.16
CA ASP A 207 24.27 6.82 9.94
C ASP A 207 24.86 5.60 9.21
N GLY A 208 24.18 5.16 8.14
CA GLY A 208 24.54 3.99 7.35
C GLY A 208 23.93 2.69 7.90
N ASP A 209 22.94 2.79 8.78
CA ASP A 209 22.16 1.65 9.25
C ASP A 209 21.09 1.26 8.21
N VAL A 210 20.86 -0.04 8.07
CA VAL A 210 19.90 -0.59 7.09
C VAL A 210 18.48 -0.38 7.62
N ILE A 211 17.68 0.39 6.88
CA ILE A 211 16.24 0.56 7.12
C ILE A 211 15.47 -0.61 6.49
N ARG A 212 15.83 -0.97 5.25
CA ARG A 212 15.12 -1.98 4.45
C ARG A 212 16.13 -2.78 3.64
N GLU A 213 15.92 -4.09 3.57
CA GLU A 213 16.66 -5.00 2.71
C GLU A 213 15.68 -5.84 1.90
N VAL A 214 15.90 -5.91 0.59
CA VAL A 214 15.09 -6.64 -0.37
C VAL A 214 16.00 -7.54 -1.20
N SER A 215 15.69 -8.83 -1.20
CA SER A 215 16.24 -9.82 -2.13
C SER A 215 15.16 -10.16 -3.14
N VAL A 216 15.38 -9.82 -4.42
CA VAL A 216 14.37 -9.98 -5.46
C VAL A 216 13.97 -11.45 -5.58
N GLY A 217 12.67 -11.70 -5.43
CA GLY A 217 12.04 -13.02 -5.43
C GLY A 217 12.37 -13.94 -4.26
N GLU A 218 12.93 -13.41 -3.17
CA GLU A 218 13.03 -14.11 -1.89
C GLU A 218 12.34 -13.32 -0.77
N THR A 219 12.72 -12.05 -0.58
CA THR A 219 12.19 -11.18 0.47
C THR A 219 11.82 -9.83 -0.11
N GLU A 220 10.63 -9.74 -0.69
CA GLU A 220 10.08 -8.51 -1.29
C GLU A 220 9.05 -7.82 -0.39
N ASP A 221 8.92 -8.23 0.86
CA ASP A 221 7.99 -7.62 1.81
C ASP A 221 8.36 -6.16 2.11
N GLY A 222 7.38 -5.26 1.97
CA GLY A 222 7.57 -3.83 2.20
C GLY A 222 8.16 -3.06 1.01
N VAL A 223 8.24 -3.68 -0.18
CA VAL A 223 8.55 -2.97 -1.43
C VAL A 223 7.51 -3.30 -2.49
N LEU A 224 7.15 -2.32 -3.32
CA LEU A 224 6.26 -2.51 -4.45
C LEU A 224 7.00 -2.18 -5.75
N PHE A 225 7.20 -3.20 -6.58
CA PHE A 225 7.68 -3.05 -7.95
C PHE A 225 6.52 -2.60 -8.84
N GLY A 226 6.56 -1.35 -9.28
CA GLY A 226 5.48 -0.68 -10.00
C GLY A 226 5.69 -0.67 -11.51
N GLU A 227 5.33 0.47 -12.11
CA GLU A 227 5.42 0.69 -13.55
C GLU A 227 6.86 0.47 -14.07
N GLY A 228 6.95 -0.14 -15.25
CA GLY A 228 8.22 -0.40 -15.91
C GLY A 228 9.15 -1.37 -15.19
N VAL A 229 8.62 -2.16 -14.25
CA VAL A 229 9.34 -3.28 -13.66
C VAL A 229 8.70 -4.58 -14.12
N ASP A 230 9.49 -5.43 -14.76
CA ASP A 230 8.99 -6.71 -15.22
C ASP A 230 8.78 -7.71 -14.06
N GLY A 231 8.07 -8.78 -14.37
CA GLY A 231 7.90 -9.91 -13.47
C GLY A 231 9.25 -10.51 -13.04
N GLN A 232 9.23 -11.17 -11.89
CA GLN A 232 10.38 -11.90 -11.38
C GLN A 232 10.83 -12.98 -12.37
N GLU A 233 12.14 -13.08 -12.57
CA GLU A 233 12.81 -14.13 -13.34
C GLU A 233 13.85 -14.84 -12.50
N GLN A 234 14.15 -16.09 -12.85
CA GLN A 234 15.10 -16.93 -12.12
C GLN A 234 15.90 -17.83 -13.07
N ALA A 235 17.21 -17.93 -12.83
CA ALA A 235 18.11 -18.89 -13.46
C ALA A 235 19.37 -19.10 -12.60
N ASP A 236 19.95 -20.29 -12.65
CA ASP A 236 21.22 -20.63 -11.97
C ASP A 236 21.26 -20.27 -10.48
N GLY A 237 20.11 -20.39 -9.79
CA GLY A 237 19.97 -20.06 -8.37
C GLY A 237 20.00 -18.57 -8.06
N LYS A 238 19.82 -17.71 -9.06
CA LYS A 238 19.68 -16.26 -8.91
C LYS A 238 18.31 -15.83 -9.40
N THR A 239 17.80 -14.79 -8.76
CA THR A 239 16.49 -14.22 -9.04
C THR A 239 16.63 -12.73 -9.27
N TRP A 240 15.88 -12.18 -10.22
CA TRP A 240 15.98 -10.77 -10.61
C TRP A 240 14.69 -10.24 -11.20
N ARG A 241 14.65 -8.91 -11.35
CA ARG A 241 13.63 -8.18 -12.12
C ARG A 241 14.32 -7.27 -13.11
N TRP A 242 13.71 -7.11 -14.27
CA TRP A 242 14.20 -6.17 -15.27
C TRP A 242 13.55 -4.81 -15.09
N LEU A 243 14.37 -3.77 -15.26
CA LEU A 243 13.98 -2.36 -15.24
C LEU A 243 14.25 -1.72 -16.61
N GLY A 244 13.55 -0.64 -16.91
CA GLY A 244 13.70 0.19 -18.11
C GLY A 244 12.89 -0.36 -19.29
N PRO A 245 11.55 -0.22 -19.27
CA PRO A 245 10.67 -0.63 -20.37
C PRO A 245 10.80 0.36 -21.55
N GLU A 246 9.91 0.32 -22.54
CA GLU A 246 10.01 1.16 -23.75
C GLU A 246 10.04 2.68 -23.46
N ASP A 247 9.31 3.17 -22.47
CA ASP A 247 9.31 4.57 -22.04
C ASP A 247 10.53 4.97 -21.17
N LYS A 248 11.39 3.99 -20.85
CA LYS A 248 12.62 4.14 -20.05
C LYS A 248 12.39 4.54 -18.59
N ILE A 249 11.20 4.35 -18.06
CA ILE A 249 10.87 4.69 -16.67
C ILE A 249 10.59 3.41 -15.89
N SER A 250 11.24 3.25 -14.73
CA SER A 250 10.87 2.23 -13.76
C SER A 250 10.57 2.86 -12.42
N VAL A 251 9.56 2.34 -11.74
CA VAL A 251 9.12 2.83 -10.43
C VAL A 251 9.22 1.71 -9.41
N VAL A 252 10.00 1.95 -8.35
CA VAL A 252 10.03 1.11 -7.15
C VAL A 252 9.48 1.95 -6.01
N LYS A 253 8.56 1.39 -5.21
CA LYS A 253 7.91 2.13 -4.13
C LYS A 253 8.25 1.52 -2.78
N PHE A 254 8.53 2.39 -1.82
CA PHE A 254 8.78 2.05 -0.41
C PHE A 254 7.77 2.78 0.46
N PHE A 255 7.69 2.47 1.75
CA PHE A 255 6.83 3.27 2.62
C PHE A 255 7.42 4.67 2.79
N ASP A 256 6.55 5.67 2.79
CA ASP A 256 6.90 7.08 2.99
C ASP A 256 7.74 7.31 4.25
N THR A 257 7.44 6.61 5.34
CA THR A 257 8.25 6.68 6.57
C THR A 257 9.67 6.15 6.40
N GLU A 258 9.87 5.12 5.58
CA GLU A 258 11.20 4.58 5.33
C GLU A 258 12.03 5.53 4.47
N LEU A 259 11.41 6.12 3.45
CA LEU A 259 12.09 7.10 2.58
C LEU A 259 12.35 8.42 3.28
N ALA A 260 11.49 8.84 4.23
CA ALA A 260 11.73 10.04 5.03
C ALA A 260 12.99 9.93 5.90
N ASP A 261 13.33 8.72 6.35
CA ASP A 261 14.52 8.47 7.17
C ASP A 261 15.74 8.04 6.33
N ALA A 262 15.54 7.64 5.07
CA ALA A 262 16.59 7.14 4.19
C ALA A 262 17.36 8.27 3.48
N THR A 263 18.67 8.07 3.36
CA THR A 263 19.55 8.95 2.57
C THR A 263 20.10 8.25 1.33
N THR A 264 20.24 6.93 1.39
CA THR A 264 20.88 6.15 0.33
C THR A 264 20.02 4.96 -0.07
N LEU A 265 19.81 4.79 -1.37
CA LEU A 265 19.36 3.55 -1.98
C LEU A 265 20.56 2.82 -2.57
N GLU A 266 20.83 1.62 -2.09
CA GLU A 266 21.79 0.70 -2.68
C GLU A 266 21.06 -0.28 -3.60
N MET A 267 21.54 -0.41 -4.84
CA MET A 267 21.03 -1.35 -5.83
C MET A 267 22.14 -2.31 -6.24
N ARG A 268 21.89 -3.61 -6.17
CA ARG A 268 22.80 -4.62 -6.72
C ARG A 268 22.24 -5.18 -8.02
N GLY A 269 23.07 -5.18 -9.07
CA GLY A 269 22.61 -5.52 -10.40
C GLY A 269 23.66 -5.26 -11.48
N TYR A 270 23.23 -5.22 -12.73
CA TYR A 270 24.07 -4.83 -13.87
C TYR A 270 23.25 -4.15 -14.97
N PRO A 271 23.82 -3.18 -15.71
CA PRO A 271 23.17 -2.61 -16.89
C PRO A 271 23.16 -3.62 -18.04
N ILE A 272 22.15 -3.61 -18.90
CA ILE A 272 22.11 -4.53 -20.04
C ILE A 272 23.20 -4.24 -21.09
N GLU A 273 23.72 -3.01 -21.11
CA GLU A 273 24.82 -2.53 -21.96
C GLU A 273 25.60 -1.41 -21.25
N ASP A 274 26.89 -1.28 -21.55
CA ASP A 274 27.76 -0.24 -21.00
C ASP A 274 27.27 1.17 -21.37
N GLY A 275 27.52 2.16 -20.51
CA GLY A 275 27.18 3.56 -20.73
C GLY A 275 25.70 3.89 -20.63
N ILE A 276 24.86 2.97 -20.13
CA ILE A 276 23.51 3.31 -19.67
C ILE A 276 23.65 4.15 -18.40
N SER A 277 22.78 5.14 -18.27
CA SER A 277 22.68 5.98 -17.08
C SER A 277 21.23 6.08 -16.64
N ALA A 278 20.99 6.45 -15.39
CA ALA A 278 19.67 6.73 -14.86
C ALA A 278 19.69 8.02 -14.04
N THR A 279 18.63 8.82 -14.19
CA THR A 279 18.29 9.87 -13.24
C THR A 279 17.37 9.28 -12.19
N VAL A 280 17.71 9.48 -10.92
CA VAL A 280 16.91 9.04 -9.78
C VAL A 280 16.01 10.19 -9.35
N ARG A 281 14.73 9.89 -9.13
CA ARG A 281 13.78 10.87 -8.60
C ARG A 281 13.00 10.31 -7.42
N VAL A 282 12.80 11.14 -6.40
CA VAL A 282 11.97 10.85 -5.22
C VAL A 282 11.02 12.01 -5.03
N GLY A 283 9.72 11.75 -4.80
CA GLY A 283 8.72 12.83 -4.75
C GLY A 283 8.63 13.68 -6.03
N GLY A 284 9.11 13.16 -7.17
CA GLY A 284 9.19 13.88 -8.45
C GLY A 284 10.44 14.76 -8.64
N GLU A 285 11.21 14.99 -7.58
CA GLU A 285 12.45 15.77 -7.63
C GLU A 285 13.64 14.89 -8.00
N THR A 286 14.60 15.42 -8.76
CA THR A 286 15.84 14.69 -9.07
C THR A 286 16.77 14.72 -7.87
N THR A 287 17.12 13.55 -7.33
CA THR A 287 18.00 13.41 -6.16
C THR A 287 19.41 12.97 -6.53
N ASP A 288 19.57 12.20 -7.60
CA ASP A 288 20.88 11.70 -8.04
C ASP A 288 20.90 11.31 -9.53
N GLN A 289 22.10 11.06 -10.04
CA GLN A 289 22.34 10.48 -11.35
C GLN A 289 23.44 9.43 -11.27
N ILE A 290 23.19 8.27 -11.88
CA ILE A 290 24.16 7.19 -11.97
C ILE A 290 24.47 6.87 -13.43
N SER A 291 25.73 6.52 -13.70
CA SER A 291 26.17 5.95 -14.98
C SER A 291 26.86 4.62 -14.73
N TRP A 292 26.56 3.63 -15.57
CA TRP A 292 27.11 2.29 -15.48
C TRP A 292 28.06 2.02 -16.64
N ASP A 293 29.37 2.03 -16.37
CA ASP A 293 30.39 1.93 -17.41
C ASP A 293 30.69 0.48 -17.84
N THR A 294 30.21 -0.50 -17.09
CA THR A 294 30.48 -1.92 -17.33
C THR A 294 29.26 -2.80 -17.07
N LYS A 295 29.00 -3.75 -17.97
CA LYS A 295 28.05 -4.86 -17.82
C LYS A 295 28.59 -5.94 -16.88
N GLU A 296 28.83 -5.56 -15.64
CA GLU A 296 29.23 -6.46 -14.56
C GLU A 296 28.28 -6.30 -13.39
N THR A 297 28.07 -7.39 -12.64
CA THR A 297 27.31 -7.30 -11.39
C THR A 297 28.09 -6.50 -10.38
N GLN A 298 27.54 -5.36 -9.97
CA GLN A 298 28.10 -4.53 -8.92
C GLN A 298 27.01 -4.02 -8.00
N THR A 299 27.46 -3.35 -6.94
CA THR A 299 26.60 -2.65 -5.99
C THR A 299 26.76 -1.16 -6.22
N TYR A 300 25.64 -0.49 -6.39
CA TYR A 300 25.56 0.93 -6.72
C TYR A 300 24.83 1.66 -5.60
N ARG A 301 25.32 2.84 -5.21
CA ARG A 301 24.69 3.67 -4.17
C ARG A 301 24.20 4.96 -4.78
N LEU A 302 22.96 5.29 -4.50
CA LEU A 302 22.22 6.42 -5.04
C LEU A 302 21.76 7.30 -3.89
N SER A 303 21.97 8.61 -4.00
CA SER A 303 21.38 9.57 -3.07
C SER A 303 19.87 9.70 -3.33
N ILE A 304 19.07 9.59 -2.27
CA ILE A 304 17.60 9.67 -2.36
C ILE A 304 17.00 10.78 -1.50
N SER A 305 17.84 11.56 -0.82
CA SER A 305 17.51 12.84 -0.19
C SER A 305 18.71 13.78 -0.21
N ASP A 306 18.46 15.09 -0.19
CA ASP A 306 19.47 16.11 0.03
C ASP A 306 19.66 16.28 1.55
N ILE A 307 20.87 16.02 2.06
CA ILE A 307 21.26 16.29 3.46
C ILE A 307 21.68 17.75 3.61
#